data_AF-A0A7K2QIJ6-F1
#
_entry.id   AF-A0A7K2QIJ6-F1
#
_cell.length_a   1.000
_cell.length_b   1.000
_cell.length_c   1.000
_cell.angle_alpha   90.00
_cell.angle_beta   90.00
_cell.angle_gamma   90.00
#
_symmetry.space_group_name_H-M   'P 1'
#
loop_
_entity.id
_entity.type
_entity.pdbx_description
1 polymer ?
#
loop_
_entity_poly.entity_id
_entity_poly.type
_entity_poly.pdbx_seq_one_letter_code
_entity_poly.pdbx_strand_id
1 'polypeptide(L)'
;SDLLQIGSGMHEVGWLDKAGTGLLVAIISVLTVCFVFSAVSGVEKGIQWLSNINMVLAVVLAIFMFVVGPTILILDLIPTSLAAYFEELPQLVGRTEASTGGGDVAEWLSSWTVFYWAWWISWTPFVGMFIARISRGRTIRQFVGGVILVPSSVSLVWFAIFGGTAMRLKEQGSLGGATTPEAQLFGVLQEFPVAGAMSLLVMVLVGIFFVSGADAASIVMGTLSQKGSFEPDRFVVVFWGVVTGGVAAVMLLVGQGKGDALAGLQHLTILVAAPFVLVMIGMCWALLRDLRRDPLIIRGRLAEEAVEDAVIAGHEKYAGDFEIRIGPAQDEAAGKPRDDRDGKDPGTPPPAP
;
A
#
# COMPACT_ATOMS: atom_id res chain seq x y z
N SER A 1 -7.06 15.07 -2.20
CA SER A 1 -7.71 14.41 -3.34
C SER A 1 -9.19 14.24 -3.09
N ASP A 2 -9.60 13.49 -2.06
CA ASP A 2 -10.96 12.95 -1.94
C ASP A 2 -12.04 14.04 -1.74
N LEU A 3 -11.74 15.05 -0.93
CA LEU A 3 -12.63 16.20 -0.74
C LEU A 3 -12.71 17.11 -1.99
N LEU A 4 -11.64 17.19 -2.77
CA LEU A 4 -11.64 17.85 -4.09
C LEU A 4 -12.39 17.01 -5.12
N GLN A 5 -12.39 15.69 -4.97
CA GLN A 5 -13.11 14.77 -5.84
C GLN A 5 -14.61 14.78 -5.60
N ILE A 6 -15.01 14.86 -4.34
CA ILE A 6 -16.40 15.19 -3.98
C ILE A 6 -16.74 16.57 -4.55
N GLY A 7 -15.89 17.58 -4.33
CA GLY A 7 -16.06 18.95 -4.80
C GLY A 7 -16.30 19.13 -6.30
N SER A 8 -15.42 18.54 -7.12
CA SER A 8 -15.48 18.59 -8.58
C SER A 8 -16.63 17.76 -9.17
N GLY A 9 -16.93 16.61 -8.56
CA GLY A 9 -18.14 15.83 -8.91
C GLY A 9 -19.43 16.63 -8.75
N MET A 10 -19.49 17.56 -7.78
CA MET A 10 -20.65 18.45 -7.61
C MET A 10 -20.84 19.43 -8.78
N HIS A 11 -19.76 19.84 -9.44
CA HIS A 11 -19.82 20.82 -10.53
C HIS A 11 -20.17 20.15 -11.86
N GLU A 12 -19.53 19.03 -12.20
CA GLU A 12 -19.68 18.45 -13.55
C GLU A 12 -21.00 17.73 -13.80
N VAL A 13 -21.65 17.18 -12.77
CA VAL A 13 -22.92 16.48 -12.97
C VAL A 13 -24.09 17.48 -13.23
N GLY A 14 -23.84 18.79 -13.23
CA GLY A 14 -24.87 19.81 -13.46
C GLY A 14 -25.97 19.81 -12.37
N TRP A 15 -25.65 19.23 -11.21
CA TRP A 15 -26.61 18.95 -10.14
C TRP A 15 -26.86 20.12 -9.22
N LEU A 16 -26.06 21.19 -9.30
CA LEU A 16 -26.37 22.48 -8.66
C LEU A 16 -27.76 23.02 -9.08
N ASP A 17 -28.25 22.69 -10.28
CA ASP A 17 -29.53 23.20 -10.79
C ASP A 17 -30.68 22.17 -10.79
N LYS A 18 -30.43 20.85 -10.63
CA LYS A 18 -31.49 19.83 -10.80
C LYS A 18 -31.55 18.65 -9.81
N ALA A 19 -30.48 18.33 -9.08
CA ALA A 19 -30.53 17.32 -8.02
C ALA A 19 -30.02 17.94 -6.73
N GLY A 20 -30.98 18.40 -5.91
CA GLY A 20 -30.76 19.43 -4.90
C GLY A 20 -29.47 19.24 -4.09
N THR A 21 -28.68 20.30 -4.05
CA THR A 21 -27.56 20.55 -3.13
C THR A 21 -27.81 20.00 -1.71
N GLY A 22 -29.07 19.97 -1.26
CA GLY A 22 -29.50 19.35 0.00
C GLY A 22 -29.23 17.84 0.14
N LEU A 23 -29.37 17.01 -0.91
CA LEU A 23 -29.08 15.57 -0.81
C LEU A 23 -27.57 15.31 -0.71
N LEU A 24 -26.77 16.10 -1.43
CA LEU A 24 -25.31 16.02 -1.43
C LEU A 24 -24.72 16.50 -0.10
N VAL A 25 -25.18 17.66 0.38
CA VAL A 25 -24.84 18.15 1.73
C VAL A 25 -25.30 17.14 2.78
N ALA A 26 -26.48 16.54 2.63
CA ALA A 26 -26.94 15.48 3.53
C ALA A 26 -26.00 14.26 3.52
N ILE A 27 -25.49 13.81 2.37
CA ILE A 27 -24.56 12.67 2.30
C ILE A 27 -23.23 13.01 2.95
N ILE A 28 -22.63 14.17 2.64
CA ILE A 28 -21.37 14.61 3.27
C ILE A 28 -21.55 14.78 4.78
N SER A 29 -22.66 15.40 5.21
CA SER A 29 -22.99 15.56 6.63
C SER A 29 -23.23 14.20 7.30
N VAL A 30 -23.95 13.28 6.68
CA VAL A 30 -24.18 11.92 7.22
C VAL A 30 -22.87 11.15 7.30
N LEU A 31 -22.01 11.18 6.29
CA LEU A 31 -20.69 10.53 6.31
C LEU A 31 -19.77 11.12 7.38
N THR A 32 -19.78 12.44 7.53
CA THR A 32 -19.02 13.14 8.58
C THR A 32 -19.54 12.79 9.97
N VAL A 33 -20.86 12.74 10.14
CA VAL A 33 -21.50 12.30 11.39
C VAL A 33 -21.18 10.83 11.67
N CYS A 34 -21.24 9.95 10.67
CA CYS A 34 -20.85 8.54 10.78
C CYS A 34 -19.38 8.38 11.15
N PHE A 35 -18.47 9.22 10.63
CA PHE A 35 -17.06 9.24 11.06
C PHE A 35 -16.93 9.64 12.53
N VAL A 36 -17.55 10.74 12.94
CA VAL A 36 -17.51 11.20 14.33
C VAL A 36 -18.10 10.13 15.26
N PHE A 37 -19.21 9.51 14.88
CA PHE A 37 -19.75 8.39 15.64
C PHE A 37 -18.80 7.20 15.65
N SER A 38 -18.23 6.77 14.52
CA SER A 38 -17.27 5.65 14.47
C SER A 38 -16.06 5.88 15.37
N ALA A 39 -15.47 7.08 15.31
CA ALA A 39 -14.32 7.47 16.11
C ALA A 39 -14.63 7.52 17.61
N VAL A 40 -15.84 7.92 18.01
CA VAL A 40 -16.23 8.07 19.42
C VAL A 40 -16.81 6.77 20.00
N SER A 41 -17.51 5.96 19.20
CA SER A 41 -18.24 4.78 19.67
C SER A 41 -17.41 3.48 19.67
N GLY A 42 -16.19 3.49 19.14
CA GLY A 42 -15.28 2.34 19.19
C GLY A 42 -15.85 1.10 18.50
N VAL A 43 -16.67 1.28 17.46
CA VAL A 43 -17.35 0.18 16.78
C VAL A 43 -16.37 -0.45 15.79
N GLU A 44 -15.47 -1.30 16.28
CA GLU A 44 -14.62 -2.16 15.45
C GLU A 44 -15.45 -2.91 14.38
N LYS A 45 -16.68 -3.31 14.73
CA LYS A 45 -17.63 -3.95 13.81
C LYS A 45 -18.15 -3.01 12.71
N GLY A 46 -18.26 -1.71 12.99
CA GLY A 46 -18.79 -0.69 12.09
C GLY A 46 -17.80 -0.38 10.98
N ILE A 47 -16.52 -0.26 11.34
CA ILE A 47 -15.41 -0.10 10.39
C ILE A 47 -15.29 -1.34 9.48
N GLN A 48 -15.37 -2.54 10.06
CA GLN A 48 -15.34 -3.77 9.29
C GLN A 48 -16.51 -3.85 8.29
N TRP A 49 -17.71 -3.45 8.72
CA TRP A 49 -18.88 -3.43 7.85
C TRP A 49 -18.78 -2.36 6.75
N LEU A 50 -18.32 -1.14 7.09
CA LEU A 50 -18.07 -0.07 6.13
C LEU A 50 -17.04 -0.49 5.08
N SER A 51 -15.93 -1.09 5.50
CA SER A 51 -14.88 -1.57 4.59
C SER A 51 -15.39 -2.68 3.66
N ASN A 52 -16.17 -3.63 4.18
CA ASN A 52 -16.79 -4.68 3.37
C ASN A 52 -17.78 -4.10 2.35
N ILE A 53 -18.63 -3.15 2.75
CA ILE A 53 -19.54 -2.44 1.85
C ILE A 53 -18.74 -1.72 0.77
N ASN A 54 -17.67 -1.01 1.15
CA ASN A 54 -16.85 -0.28 0.21
C ASN A 54 -16.27 -1.20 -0.86
N MET A 55 -15.78 -2.38 -0.45
CA MET A 55 -15.30 -3.40 -1.38
C MET A 55 -16.40 -3.88 -2.33
N VAL A 56 -17.61 -4.14 -1.82
CA VAL A 56 -18.75 -4.52 -2.66
C VAL A 56 -19.15 -3.41 -3.63
N LEU A 57 -19.22 -2.15 -3.18
CA LEU A 57 -19.54 -1.00 -4.02
C LEU A 57 -18.50 -0.80 -5.13
N ALA A 58 -17.21 -0.94 -4.80
CA ALA A 58 -16.13 -0.87 -5.78
C ALA A 58 -16.23 -1.98 -6.84
N VAL A 59 -16.54 -3.21 -6.41
CA VAL A 59 -16.77 -4.33 -7.34
C VAL A 59 -18.01 -4.10 -8.20
N VAL A 60 -19.11 -3.62 -7.63
CA VAL A 60 -20.33 -3.29 -8.38
C VAL A 60 -20.04 -2.22 -9.43
N LEU A 61 -19.31 -1.16 -9.07
CA LEU A 61 -18.93 -0.11 -9.99
C LEU A 61 -18.02 -0.64 -11.11
N ALA A 62 -17.03 -1.46 -10.77
CA ALA A 62 -16.12 -2.07 -11.74
C ALA A 62 -16.87 -3.00 -12.71
N ILE A 63 -17.77 -3.85 -12.21
CA ILE A 63 -18.60 -4.73 -13.04
C ILE A 63 -19.53 -3.92 -13.93
N PHE A 64 -20.17 -2.88 -13.39
CA PHE A 64 -21.02 -1.98 -14.16
C PHE A 64 -20.23 -1.37 -15.32
N MET A 65 -19.07 -0.77 -15.04
CA MET A 65 -18.22 -0.16 -16.08
C MET A 65 -17.67 -1.18 -17.06
N PHE A 66 -17.39 -2.40 -16.63
CA PHE A 66 -16.94 -3.48 -17.50
C PHE A 66 -18.02 -3.92 -18.49
N VAL A 67 -19.27 -4.06 -18.04
CA VAL A 67 -20.40 -4.54 -18.86
C VAL A 67 -20.94 -3.44 -19.78
N VAL A 68 -21.04 -2.22 -19.26
CA VAL A 68 -21.63 -1.08 -19.98
C VAL A 68 -20.60 -0.34 -20.83
N GLY A 69 -19.33 -0.38 -20.42
CA GLY A 69 -18.21 0.17 -21.17
C GLY A 69 -17.75 -0.73 -22.33
N PRO A 70 -16.59 -0.41 -22.94
CA PRO A 70 -16.04 -1.16 -24.06
C PRO A 70 -15.42 -2.49 -23.58
N THR A 71 -16.26 -3.50 -23.29
CA THR A 71 -15.84 -4.78 -22.68
C THR A 71 -14.70 -5.46 -23.43
N ILE A 72 -14.76 -5.51 -24.76
CA ILE A 72 -13.72 -6.15 -25.60
C ILE A 72 -12.39 -5.43 -25.44
N LEU A 73 -12.39 -4.09 -25.47
CA LEU A 73 -11.18 -3.29 -25.24
C LEU A 73 -10.58 -3.58 -23.87
N ILE A 74 -11.41 -3.65 -22.83
CA ILE A 74 -10.94 -3.92 -21.47
C ILE A 74 -10.28 -5.31 -21.39
N LEU A 75 -10.87 -6.32 -22.03
CA LEU A 75 -10.31 -7.67 -22.09
C LEU A 75 -9.00 -7.72 -22.87
N ASP A 76 -8.88 -6.95 -23.96
CA ASP A 76 -7.65 -6.84 -24.76
C ASP A 76 -6.54 -6.07 -24.03
N LEU A 77 -6.91 -5.08 -23.22
CA LEU A 77 -5.96 -4.26 -22.44
C LEU A 77 -5.28 -5.06 -21.34
N ILE A 78 -5.94 -6.02 -20.70
CA ILE A 78 -5.34 -6.80 -19.61
C ILE A 78 -4.03 -7.50 -20.03
N PRO A 79 -4.00 -8.38 -21.07
CA PRO A 79 -2.77 -9.02 -21.50
C PRO A 79 -1.79 -8.02 -22.14
N THR A 80 -2.29 -7.01 -22.86
CA THR A 80 -1.45 -6.00 -23.53
C THR A 80 -0.69 -5.15 -22.52
N SER A 81 -1.38 -4.61 -21.51
CA SER A 81 -0.76 -3.84 -20.43
C SER A 81 0.20 -4.67 -19.59
N LEU A 82 -0.09 -5.96 -19.38
CA LEU A 82 0.83 -6.84 -18.66
C LEU A 82 2.13 -7.06 -19.45
N ALA A 83 2.04 -7.34 -20.76
CA ALA A 83 3.20 -7.51 -21.62
C ALA A 83 4.03 -6.20 -21.70
N ALA A 84 3.36 -5.08 -21.97
CA ALA A 84 4.00 -3.76 -22.03
C ALA A 84 4.68 -3.38 -20.71
N TYR A 85 4.07 -3.69 -19.56
CA TYR A 85 4.67 -3.43 -18.25
C TYR A 85 6.04 -4.11 -18.09
N PHE A 86 6.16 -5.38 -18.50
CA PHE A 86 7.43 -6.11 -18.41
C PHE A 86 8.44 -5.70 -19.48
N GLU A 87 7.98 -5.31 -20.67
CA GLU A 87 8.82 -4.78 -21.73
C GLU A 87 9.47 -3.44 -21.34
N GLU A 88 8.67 -2.53 -20.78
CA GLU A 88 9.11 -1.17 -20.43
C GLU A 88 9.76 -1.07 -19.03
N LEU A 89 9.64 -2.10 -18.18
CA LEU A 89 10.11 -2.10 -16.79
C LEU A 89 11.57 -1.60 -16.65
N PRO A 90 12.56 -2.10 -17.42
CA PRO A 90 13.95 -1.67 -17.25
C PRO A 90 14.14 -0.19 -17.54
N GLN A 91 13.41 0.34 -18.53
CA GLN A 91 13.48 1.74 -18.91
C GLN A 91 12.80 2.64 -17.87
N LEU A 92 11.65 2.21 -17.32
CA LEU A 92 10.92 2.94 -16.29
C LEU A 92 11.70 3.00 -14.97
N VAL A 93 12.33 1.89 -14.56
CA VAL A 93 13.15 1.84 -13.34
C VAL A 93 14.44 2.65 -13.50
N GLY A 94 15.01 2.69 -14.69
CA GLY A 94 16.21 3.48 -15.00
C GLY A 94 15.96 4.95 -15.34
N ARG A 95 14.69 5.41 -15.33
CA ARG A 95 14.34 6.78 -15.74
C ARG A 95 14.80 7.80 -14.69
N THR A 96 15.64 8.72 -15.11
CA THR A 96 16.17 9.83 -14.32
C THR A 96 16.09 11.13 -15.12
N GLU A 97 16.42 12.26 -14.51
CA GLU A 97 16.49 13.55 -15.23
C GLU A 97 17.43 13.50 -16.44
N ALA A 98 18.45 12.64 -16.39
CA ALA A 98 19.41 12.44 -17.48
C ALA A 98 18.89 11.54 -18.62
N SER A 99 17.73 10.89 -18.46
CA SER A 99 17.19 9.94 -19.46
C SER A 99 16.75 10.59 -20.77
N THR A 100 16.57 11.91 -20.78
CA THR A 100 16.38 12.72 -21.98
C THR A 100 17.36 13.90 -21.90
N GLY A 101 18.09 14.18 -22.99
CA GLY A 101 19.10 15.24 -23.06
C GLY A 101 18.56 16.68 -23.02
N GLY A 102 17.62 16.98 -22.11
CA GLY A 102 16.90 18.25 -21.98
C GLY A 102 15.38 18.09 -22.21
N GLY A 103 14.57 18.64 -21.29
CA GLY A 103 13.10 18.66 -21.33
C GLY A 103 12.46 18.59 -19.94
N ASP A 104 11.13 18.74 -19.87
CA ASP A 104 10.29 18.69 -18.64
C ASP A 104 10.24 17.29 -17.97
N VAL A 105 11.22 16.41 -18.21
CA VAL A 105 11.26 15.06 -17.61
C VAL A 105 11.48 15.14 -16.10
N ALA A 106 12.27 16.10 -15.61
CA ALA A 106 12.40 16.35 -14.18
C ALA A 106 11.05 16.72 -13.54
N GLU A 107 10.31 17.63 -14.18
CA GLU A 107 8.98 18.06 -13.73
C GLU A 107 7.96 16.91 -13.80
N TRP A 108 7.98 16.12 -14.87
CA TRP A 108 7.16 14.92 -15.02
C TRP A 108 7.49 13.85 -13.96
N LEU A 109 8.77 13.59 -13.71
CA LEU A 109 9.21 12.66 -12.67
C LEU A 109 8.76 13.12 -11.29
N SER A 110 8.90 14.41 -11.00
CA SER A 110 8.47 15.02 -9.73
C SER A 110 6.96 14.88 -9.53
N SER A 111 6.15 15.19 -10.55
CA SER A 111 4.68 15.16 -10.47
C SER A 111 4.08 13.75 -10.49
N TRP A 112 4.78 12.76 -11.04
CA TRP A 112 4.32 11.37 -11.14
C TRP A 112 5.17 10.41 -10.29
N THR A 113 6.30 9.96 -10.82
CA THR A 113 7.04 8.80 -10.30
C THR A 113 7.57 9.05 -8.88
N VAL A 114 8.25 10.17 -8.68
CA VAL A 114 8.84 10.56 -7.38
C VAL A 114 7.74 10.88 -6.38
N PHE A 115 6.67 11.56 -6.80
CA PHE A 115 5.51 11.80 -5.96
C PHE A 115 4.87 10.50 -5.46
N TYR A 116 4.57 9.54 -6.35
CA TYR A 116 4.01 8.26 -5.95
C TYR A 116 4.96 7.49 -5.03
N TRP A 117 6.27 7.49 -5.30
CA TRP A 117 7.22 6.88 -4.35
C TRP A 117 7.20 7.51 -2.98
N ALA A 118 7.25 8.84 -2.89
CA ALA A 118 7.15 9.56 -1.64
C ALA A 118 5.83 9.26 -0.90
N TRP A 119 4.72 9.26 -1.64
CA TRP A 119 3.42 8.93 -1.09
C TRP A 119 3.42 7.51 -0.52
N TRP A 120 3.78 6.48 -1.29
CA TRP A 120 3.79 5.09 -0.83
C TRP A 120 4.71 4.87 0.38
N ILE A 121 5.89 5.50 0.37
CA ILE A 121 6.84 5.46 1.48
C ILE A 121 6.22 6.07 2.74
N SER A 122 5.59 7.24 2.63
CA SER A 122 4.92 7.88 3.77
C SER A 122 3.80 6.99 4.33
N TRP A 123 3.15 6.17 3.50
CA TRP A 123 2.07 5.26 3.91
C TRP A 123 2.54 3.90 4.45
N THR A 124 3.81 3.58 4.30
CA THR A 124 4.35 2.26 4.64
C THR A 124 4.19 1.86 6.12
N PRO A 125 4.34 2.75 7.13
CA PRO A 125 4.09 2.40 8.53
C PRO A 125 2.66 1.91 8.79
N PHE A 126 1.69 2.55 8.15
CA PHE A 126 0.26 2.26 8.32
C PHE A 126 -0.10 0.94 7.65
N VAL A 127 0.26 0.82 6.37
CA VAL A 127 -0.03 -0.36 5.56
C VAL A 127 0.73 -1.57 6.10
N GLY A 128 2.01 -1.41 6.45
CA GLY A 128 2.84 -2.49 6.98
C GLY A 128 2.29 -3.07 8.28
N MET A 129 1.85 -2.22 9.22
CA MET A 129 1.26 -2.68 10.47
C MET A 129 -0.07 -3.41 10.25
N PHE A 130 -0.93 -2.88 9.37
CA PHE A 130 -2.20 -3.51 9.03
C PHE A 130 -1.99 -4.90 8.41
N ILE A 131 -1.15 -4.99 7.36
CA ILE A 131 -0.89 -6.25 6.67
C ILE A 131 -0.21 -7.25 7.63
N ALA A 132 0.70 -6.82 8.50
CA ALA A 132 1.33 -7.69 9.49
C ALA A 132 0.31 -8.34 10.44
N ARG A 133 -0.68 -7.57 10.92
CA ARG A 133 -1.73 -8.09 11.82
C ARG A 133 -2.58 -9.17 11.16
N ILE A 134 -3.00 -8.97 9.92
CA ILE A 134 -3.85 -9.94 9.19
C ILE A 134 -3.06 -11.14 8.62
N SER A 135 -1.72 -11.09 8.65
CA SER A 135 -0.85 -12.12 8.07
C SER A 135 -0.30 -13.13 9.08
N ARG A 136 -0.81 -13.13 10.32
CA ARG A 136 -0.36 -14.07 11.38
C ARG A 136 -0.53 -15.52 10.93
N GLY A 137 0.56 -16.30 11.02
CA GLY A 137 0.58 -17.72 10.66
C GLY A 137 0.83 -18.03 9.18
N ARG A 138 1.11 -17.02 8.34
CA ARG A 138 1.53 -17.21 6.94
C ARG A 138 3.04 -17.39 6.84
N THR A 139 3.50 -18.19 5.88
CA THR A 139 4.93 -18.22 5.52
C THR A 139 5.35 -16.90 4.85
N ILE A 140 6.62 -16.52 4.97
CA ILE A 140 7.14 -15.30 4.34
C ILE A 140 6.88 -15.31 2.82
N ARG A 141 7.00 -16.47 2.16
CA ARG A 141 6.73 -16.60 0.72
C ARG A 141 5.26 -16.34 0.38
N GLN A 142 4.32 -16.89 1.15
CA GLN A 142 2.89 -16.64 0.96
C GLN A 142 2.53 -15.19 1.23
N PHE A 143 3.14 -14.59 2.26
CA PHE A 143 2.98 -13.18 2.59
C PHE A 143 3.42 -12.28 1.43
N VAL A 144 4.68 -12.42 0.99
CA VAL A 144 5.23 -11.61 -0.10
C VAL A 144 4.45 -11.82 -1.40
N GLY A 145 4.15 -13.07 -1.77
CA GLY A 145 3.36 -13.37 -2.96
C GLY A 145 1.95 -12.78 -2.91
N GLY A 146 1.26 -12.88 -1.77
CA GLY A 146 -0.09 -12.34 -1.61
C GLY A 146 -0.11 -10.80 -1.66
N VAL A 147 0.82 -10.14 -0.98
CA VAL A 147 0.92 -8.67 -0.91
C VAL A 147 1.32 -8.06 -2.24
N ILE A 148 2.06 -8.76 -3.09
CA ILE A 148 2.42 -8.29 -4.43
C ILE A 148 1.29 -8.62 -5.42
N LEU A 149 0.90 -9.89 -5.54
CA LEU A 149 0.04 -10.33 -6.64
C LEU A 149 -1.41 -9.83 -6.53
N VAL A 150 -1.99 -9.84 -5.32
CA VAL A 150 -3.41 -9.49 -5.15
C VAL A 150 -3.65 -8.00 -5.45
N PRO A 151 -2.93 -7.03 -4.83
CA PRO A 151 -3.14 -5.62 -5.14
C PRO A 151 -2.78 -5.27 -6.58
N SER A 152 -1.68 -5.81 -7.13
CA SER A 152 -1.29 -5.55 -8.52
C SER A 152 -2.35 -6.03 -9.51
N SER A 153 -2.98 -7.18 -9.27
CA SER A 153 -4.06 -7.69 -10.13
C SER A 153 -5.30 -6.80 -10.08
N VAL A 154 -5.68 -6.34 -8.88
CA VAL A 154 -6.80 -5.41 -8.71
C VAL A 154 -6.50 -4.09 -9.42
N SER A 155 -5.29 -3.54 -9.27
CA SER A 155 -4.87 -2.31 -9.97
C SER A 155 -4.88 -2.49 -11.49
N LEU A 156 -4.37 -3.61 -12.01
CA LEU A 156 -4.38 -3.90 -13.45
C LEU A 156 -5.80 -3.89 -14.00
N VAL A 157 -6.71 -4.61 -13.36
CA VAL A 157 -8.12 -4.67 -13.79
C VAL A 157 -8.79 -3.30 -13.66
N TRP A 158 -8.55 -2.57 -12.57
CA TRP A 158 -9.12 -1.24 -12.36
C TRP A 158 -8.67 -0.24 -13.42
N PHE A 159 -7.36 -0.18 -13.71
CA PHE A 159 -6.84 0.72 -14.75
C PHE A 159 -7.26 0.28 -16.17
N ALA A 160 -7.38 -1.02 -16.44
CA ALA A 160 -7.92 -1.50 -17.72
C ALA A 160 -9.38 -1.07 -17.91
N ILE A 161 -10.21 -1.18 -16.86
CA ILE A 161 -11.63 -0.75 -16.91
C ILE A 161 -11.72 0.77 -17.06
N PHE A 162 -11.24 1.54 -16.08
CA PHE A 162 -11.48 2.99 -16.05
C PHE A 162 -10.55 3.75 -16.99
N GLY A 163 -9.26 3.44 -16.97
CA GLY A 163 -8.26 4.09 -17.84
C GLY A 163 -8.49 3.75 -19.30
N GLY A 164 -8.72 2.47 -19.62
CA GLY A 164 -9.05 2.03 -20.98
C GLY A 164 -10.32 2.67 -21.53
N THR A 165 -11.37 2.72 -20.71
CA THR A 165 -12.63 3.39 -21.09
C THR A 165 -12.42 4.89 -21.31
N ALA A 166 -11.71 5.57 -20.40
CA ALA A 166 -11.42 6.99 -20.53
C ALA A 166 -10.60 7.30 -21.79
N MET A 167 -9.58 6.49 -22.10
CA MET A 167 -8.79 6.62 -23.33
C MET A 167 -9.69 6.49 -24.57
N ARG A 168 -10.58 5.51 -24.59
CA ARG A 168 -11.49 5.27 -25.71
C ARG A 168 -12.46 6.43 -25.93
N LEU A 169 -13.07 6.94 -24.86
CA LEU A 169 -13.98 8.08 -24.94
C LEU A 169 -13.25 9.36 -25.38
N LYS A 170 -11.99 9.52 -24.98
CA LYS A 170 -11.14 10.64 -25.42
C LYS A 170 -10.83 10.56 -26.91
N GLU A 171 -10.49 9.37 -27.42
CA GLU A 171 -10.27 9.15 -28.86
C GLU A 171 -11.53 9.43 -29.70
N GLN A 172 -12.71 9.13 -29.15
CA GLN A 172 -14.00 9.40 -29.80
C GLN A 172 -14.43 10.87 -29.74
N GLY A 173 -13.71 11.70 -28.96
CA GLY A 173 -14.06 13.10 -28.73
C GLY A 173 -15.27 13.31 -27.81
N SER A 174 -15.72 12.25 -27.12
CA SER A 174 -16.89 12.28 -26.22
C SER A 174 -16.56 12.88 -24.85
N LEU A 175 -15.31 12.72 -24.38
CA LEU A 175 -14.89 13.38 -23.14
C LEU A 175 -14.65 14.88 -23.38
N GLY A 176 -15.47 15.71 -22.74
CA GLY A 176 -15.26 17.15 -22.64
C GLY A 176 -13.91 17.49 -22.00
N GLY A 177 -13.43 18.71 -22.22
CA GLY A 177 -12.20 19.25 -21.62
C GLY A 177 -12.36 19.55 -20.13
N ALA A 178 -12.72 18.55 -19.31
CA ALA A 178 -12.79 18.68 -17.87
C ALA A 178 -11.46 19.24 -17.33
N THR A 179 -11.55 20.32 -16.57
CA THR A 179 -10.39 21.15 -16.17
C THR A 179 -9.60 20.55 -15.01
N THR A 180 -10.15 19.56 -14.30
CA THR A 180 -9.47 18.91 -13.17
C THR A 180 -9.46 17.38 -13.28
N PRO A 181 -8.42 16.69 -12.76
CA PRO A 181 -8.35 15.23 -12.72
C PRO A 181 -9.56 14.59 -12.04
N GLU A 182 -10.10 15.26 -11.04
CA GLU A 182 -11.22 14.75 -10.28
C GLU A 182 -12.55 14.81 -11.05
N ALA A 183 -12.73 15.84 -11.87
CA ALA A 183 -13.86 15.99 -12.78
C ALA A 183 -13.87 14.92 -13.88
N GLN A 184 -12.70 14.40 -14.28
CA GLN A 184 -12.58 13.41 -15.36
C GLN A 184 -13.30 12.09 -15.05
N LEU A 185 -13.28 11.61 -13.80
CA LEU A 185 -13.99 10.39 -13.43
C LEU A 185 -15.50 10.56 -13.64
N PHE A 186 -16.06 11.70 -13.23
CA PHE A 186 -17.48 11.98 -13.41
C PHE A 186 -17.84 12.23 -14.87
N GLY A 187 -16.94 12.87 -15.64
CA GLY A 187 -17.08 13.01 -17.09
C GLY A 187 -17.18 11.66 -17.79
N VAL A 188 -16.35 10.68 -17.41
CA VAL A 188 -16.45 9.30 -17.93
C VAL A 188 -17.80 8.67 -17.59
N LEU A 189 -18.29 8.84 -16.36
CA LEU A 189 -19.56 8.24 -15.94
C LEU A 189 -20.77 8.85 -16.65
N GLN A 190 -20.70 10.11 -17.07
CA GLN A 190 -21.78 10.79 -17.79
C GLN A 190 -22.05 10.22 -19.19
N GLU A 191 -21.04 9.61 -19.80
CA GLU A 191 -21.15 8.96 -21.11
C GLU A 191 -21.89 7.62 -21.05
N PHE A 192 -22.22 7.12 -19.84
CA PHE A 192 -22.87 5.84 -19.63
C PHE A 192 -24.28 5.98 -19.01
N PRO A 193 -25.19 5.02 -19.28
CA PRO A 193 -26.53 5.03 -18.70
C PRO A 193 -26.49 5.06 -17.18
N VAL A 194 -27.49 5.66 -16.56
CA VAL A 194 -27.61 5.76 -15.09
C VAL A 194 -26.44 6.53 -14.43
N ALA A 195 -25.78 7.43 -15.17
CA ALA A 195 -24.69 8.28 -14.69
C ALA A 195 -24.94 8.90 -13.30
N GLY A 196 -26.15 9.41 -13.05
CA GLY A 196 -26.50 9.99 -11.76
C GLY A 196 -26.39 9.02 -10.57
N ALA A 197 -26.82 7.76 -10.75
CA ALA A 197 -26.69 6.75 -9.70
C ALA A 197 -25.24 6.30 -9.51
N MET A 198 -24.46 6.20 -10.59
CA MET A 198 -23.05 5.82 -10.53
C MET A 198 -22.19 6.92 -9.91
N SER A 199 -22.44 8.19 -10.24
CA SER A 199 -21.82 9.34 -9.60
C SER A 199 -22.14 9.38 -8.09
N LEU A 200 -23.39 9.11 -7.71
CA LEU A 200 -23.78 8.95 -6.31
C LEU A 200 -23.02 7.82 -5.62
N LEU A 201 -22.92 6.66 -6.27
CA LEU A 201 -22.17 5.52 -5.77
C LEU A 201 -20.70 5.89 -5.54
N VAL A 202 -20.05 6.54 -6.51
CA VAL A 202 -18.65 6.99 -6.42
C VAL A 202 -18.47 7.98 -5.27
N MET A 203 -19.39 8.93 -5.07
CA MET A 203 -19.32 9.85 -3.93
C MET A 203 -19.41 9.12 -2.59
N VAL A 204 -20.31 8.14 -2.46
CA VAL A 204 -20.42 7.31 -1.25
C VAL A 204 -19.12 6.50 -1.04
N LEU A 205 -18.59 5.93 -2.10
CA LEU A 205 -17.37 5.11 -2.10
C LEU A 205 -16.14 5.95 -1.65
N VAL A 206 -15.94 7.14 -2.24
CA VAL A 206 -14.89 8.09 -1.82
C VAL A 206 -15.08 8.51 -0.36
N GLY A 207 -16.33 8.77 0.04
CA GLY A 207 -16.67 9.08 1.42
C GLY A 207 -16.27 7.98 2.41
N ILE A 208 -16.63 6.72 2.11
CA ILE A 208 -16.27 5.58 2.97
C ILE A 208 -14.76 5.37 2.98
N PHE A 209 -14.07 5.53 1.84
CA PHE A 209 -12.60 5.47 1.79
C PHE A 209 -11.95 6.52 2.67
N PHE A 210 -12.45 7.75 2.65
CA PHE A 210 -11.96 8.81 3.51
C PHE A 210 -12.12 8.46 5.00
N VAL A 211 -13.31 8.01 5.40
CA VAL A 211 -13.62 7.63 6.80
C VAL A 211 -12.79 6.45 7.26
N SER A 212 -12.74 5.37 6.47
CA SER A 212 -11.99 4.16 6.81
C SER A 212 -10.47 4.38 6.80
N GLY A 213 -9.97 5.21 5.88
CA GLY A 213 -8.56 5.61 5.83
C GLY A 213 -8.16 6.46 7.03
N ALA A 214 -8.98 7.45 7.41
CA ALA A 214 -8.74 8.28 8.58
C ALA A 214 -8.73 7.48 9.88
N ASP A 215 -9.65 6.51 10.02
CA ASP A 215 -9.71 5.62 11.17
C ASP A 215 -8.46 4.72 11.27
N ALA A 216 -8.10 4.05 10.18
CA ALA A 216 -6.91 3.20 10.13
C ALA A 216 -5.62 3.98 10.45
N ALA A 217 -5.49 5.20 9.93
CA ALA A 217 -4.35 6.07 10.22
C ALA A 217 -4.31 6.44 11.72
N SER A 218 -5.46 6.79 12.31
CA SER A 218 -5.58 7.18 13.72
C SER A 218 -5.20 6.05 14.68
N ILE A 219 -5.63 4.82 14.41
CA ILE A 219 -5.30 3.64 15.22
C ILE A 219 -3.79 3.35 15.17
N VAL A 220 -3.17 3.45 13.98
CA VAL A 220 -1.73 3.21 13.85
C VAL A 220 -0.94 4.31 14.56
N MET A 221 -1.31 5.58 14.40
CA MET A 221 -0.65 6.68 15.11
C MET A 221 -0.77 6.54 16.63
N GLY A 222 -1.94 6.11 17.11
CA GLY A 222 -2.13 5.76 18.52
C GLY A 222 -1.21 4.63 18.99
N THR A 223 -1.13 3.56 18.20
CA THR A 223 -0.25 2.41 18.47
C THR A 223 1.22 2.84 18.57
N LEU A 224 1.69 3.64 17.61
CA LEU A 224 3.07 4.14 17.58
C LEU A 224 3.37 5.12 18.73
N SER A 225 2.37 5.90 19.15
CA SER A 225 2.47 6.83 20.28
C SER A 225 2.49 6.13 21.64
N GLN A 226 2.15 4.84 21.69
CA GLN A 226 2.01 4.06 22.92
C GLN A 226 2.87 2.79 22.92
N LYS A 227 4.12 2.92 22.44
CA LYS A 227 5.13 1.84 22.46
C LYS A 227 4.67 0.55 21.75
N GLY A 228 3.81 0.66 20.74
CA GLY A 228 3.33 -0.49 19.97
C GLY A 228 2.16 -1.24 20.60
N SER A 229 1.35 -0.59 21.45
CA SER A 229 0.13 -1.21 22.01
C SER A 229 -0.79 -1.77 20.91
N PHE A 230 -1.23 -3.03 21.06
CA PHE A 230 -2.18 -3.64 20.12
C PHE A 230 -3.56 -2.96 20.15
N GLU A 231 -3.94 -2.43 21.31
CA GLU A 231 -5.16 -1.66 21.54
C GLU A 231 -4.75 -0.28 22.07
N PRO A 232 -4.62 0.73 21.20
CA PRO A 232 -4.28 2.07 21.64
C PRO A 232 -5.42 2.73 22.41
N ASP A 233 -5.08 3.60 23.35
CA ASP A 233 -6.05 4.39 24.12
C ASP A 233 -6.90 5.26 23.18
N ARG A 234 -8.21 5.21 23.40
CA ARG A 234 -9.21 5.88 22.56
C ARG A 234 -8.98 7.38 22.48
N PHE A 235 -8.52 8.01 23.56
CA PHE A 235 -8.24 9.44 23.58
C PHE A 235 -7.09 9.78 22.63
N VAL A 236 -6.06 8.94 22.56
CA VAL A 236 -4.91 9.14 21.68
C VAL A 236 -5.32 8.93 20.21
N VAL A 237 -6.16 7.93 19.93
CA VAL A 237 -6.71 7.70 18.59
C VAL A 237 -7.56 8.89 18.14
N VAL A 238 -8.48 9.37 18.98
CA VAL A 238 -9.32 10.55 18.67
C VAL A 238 -8.47 11.79 18.49
N PHE A 239 -7.47 12.02 19.33
CA PHE A 239 -6.52 13.13 19.19
C PHE A 239 -5.86 13.13 17.81
N TRP A 240 -5.31 11.99 17.38
CA TRP A 240 -4.67 11.88 16.07
C TRP A 240 -5.67 12.03 14.92
N GLY A 241 -6.88 11.49 15.04
CA GLY A 241 -7.94 11.70 14.05
C GLY A 241 -8.33 13.16 13.87
N VAL A 242 -8.47 13.91 14.97
CA VAL A 242 -8.78 15.35 14.95
C VAL A 242 -7.62 16.15 14.37
N VAL A 243 -6.37 15.83 14.73
CA VAL A 243 -5.18 16.51 14.19
C VAL A 243 -5.06 16.28 12.68
N THR A 244 -5.21 15.03 12.21
CA THR A 244 -5.16 14.72 10.78
C THR A 244 -6.32 15.36 10.01
N GLY A 245 -7.54 15.35 10.57
CA GLY A 245 -8.68 16.07 10.00
C GLY A 245 -8.45 17.59 9.94
N GLY A 246 -7.82 18.17 10.97
CA GLY A 246 -7.44 19.57 11.01
C GLY A 246 -6.40 19.93 9.94
N VAL A 247 -5.38 19.08 9.76
CA VAL A 247 -4.40 19.24 8.66
C VAL A 247 -5.10 19.17 7.31
N ALA A 248 -5.98 18.19 7.09
CA ALA A 248 -6.75 18.08 5.84
C ALA A 248 -7.60 19.33 5.57
N ALA A 249 -8.28 19.87 6.59
CA ALA A 249 -9.07 21.10 6.48
C ALA A 249 -8.21 22.32 6.17
N VAL A 250 -7.07 22.50 6.84
CA VAL A 250 -6.12 23.59 6.55
C VAL A 250 -5.59 23.47 5.12
N MET A 251 -5.24 22.26 4.67
CA MET A 251 -4.74 22.05 3.32
C MET A 251 -5.81 22.34 2.25
N LEU A 252 -7.08 22.05 2.51
CA LEU A 252 -8.17 22.47 1.63
C LEU A 252 -8.33 23.99 1.56
N LEU A 253 -8.27 24.68 2.70
CA LEU A 253 -8.40 26.13 2.75
C LEU A 253 -7.24 26.84 2.04
N VAL A 254 -6.02 26.32 2.17
CA VAL A 254 -4.85 26.82 1.43
C VAL A 254 -5.00 26.55 -0.07
N GLY A 255 -5.61 25.43 -0.45
CA GLY A 255 -5.85 25.05 -1.83
C GLY A 255 -6.93 25.84 -2.58
N GLN A 256 -7.86 26.49 -1.87
CA GLN A 256 -8.91 27.31 -2.49
C GLN A 256 -8.41 28.70 -2.93
N GLY A 257 -7.22 29.14 -2.48
CA GLY A 257 -6.72 30.51 -2.71
C GLY A 257 -5.80 30.67 -3.93
N LYS A 258 -5.21 29.60 -4.45
CA LYS A 258 -4.33 29.57 -5.63
C LYS A 258 -4.48 28.19 -6.26
N GLY A 259 -4.68 28.10 -7.57
CA GLY A 259 -5.05 26.87 -8.32
C GLY A 259 -4.00 25.75 -8.33
N ASP A 260 -3.28 25.53 -7.23
CA ASP A 260 -2.10 24.68 -7.13
C ASP A 260 -2.03 23.95 -5.77
N ALA A 261 -3.20 23.67 -5.17
CA ALA A 261 -3.34 22.88 -3.95
C ALA A 261 -2.59 21.53 -4.04
N LEU A 262 -2.64 20.93 -5.24
CA LEU A 262 -2.02 19.65 -5.55
C LEU A 262 -0.49 19.76 -5.55
N ALA A 263 0.09 20.78 -6.18
CA ALA A 263 1.54 20.97 -6.21
C ALA A 263 2.12 21.20 -4.80
N GLY A 264 1.47 22.02 -3.98
CA GLY A 264 1.87 22.23 -2.59
C GLY A 264 1.85 20.95 -1.75
N LEU A 265 0.82 20.11 -1.93
CA LEU A 265 0.71 18.79 -1.31
C LEU A 265 1.82 17.83 -1.76
N GLN A 266 2.11 17.79 -3.05
CA GLN A 266 3.14 16.92 -3.63
C GLN A 266 4.52 17.23 -3.05
N HIS A 267 4.92 18.51 -3.03
CA HIS A 267 6.24 18.91 -2.53
C HIS A 267 6.42 18.61 -1.03
N LEU A 268 5.41 18.88 -0.21
CA LEU A 268 5.48 18.56 1.23
C LEU A 268 5.59 17.05 1.48
N THR A 269 4.84 16.25 0.72
CA THR A 269 4.88 14.78 0.82
C THR A 269 6.28 14.25 0.49
N ILE A 270 6.89 14.76 -0.59
CA ILE A 270 8.26 14.39 -1.00
C ILE A 270 9.27 14.76 0.10
N LEU A 271 9.18 15.97 0.64
CA LEU A 271 10.09 16.44 1.69
C LEU A 271 10.01 15.59 2.96
N VAL A 272 8.80 15.21 3.38
CA VAL A 272 8.57 14.38 4.58
C VAL A 272 8.96 12.92 4.36
N ALA A 273 8.75 12.38 3.16
CA ALA A 273 9.08 10.98 2.84
C ALA A 273 10.58 10.75 2.68
N ALA A 274 11.34 11.75 2.22
CA ALA A 274 12.78 11.64 1.98
C ALA A 274 13.60 11.07 3.16
N PRO A 275 13.50 11.58 4.41
CA PRO A 275 14.22 10.99 5.54
C PRO A 275 13.72 9.57 5.87
N PHE A 276 12.45 9.27 5.61
CA PHE A 276 11.87 7.95 5.88
C PHE A 276 12.43 6.86 4.95
N VAL A 277 12.93 7.22 3.76
CA VAL A 277 13.67 6.31 2.87
C VAL A 277 14.87 5.67 3.59
N LEU A 278 15.63 6.45 4.37
CA LEU A 278 16.79 5.95 5.11
C LEU A 278 16.36 4.95 6.19
N VAL A 279 15.22 5.21 6.83
CA VAL A 279 14.61 4.29 7.80
C VAL A 279 14.22 2.98 7.12
N MET A 280 13.58 3.04 5.96
CA MET A 280 13.21 1.86 5.16
C MET A 280 14.42 1.00 4.78
N ILE A 281 15.52 1.62 4.33
CA ILE A 281 16.77 0.92 4.03
C ILE A 281 17.32 0.23 5.27
N GLY A 282 17.32 0.93 6.41
CA GLY A 282 17.71 0.36 7.71
C GLY A 282 16.84 -0.83 8.12
N MET A 283 15.53 -0.77 7.90
CA MET A 283 14.60 -1.87 8.18
C MET A 283 14.83 -3.07 7.27
N CYS A 284 15.13 -2.88 5.99
CA CYS A 284 15.50 -3.96 5.08
C CYS A 284 16.77 -4.69 5.58
N TRP A 285 17.78 -3.93 6.02
CA TRP A 285 19.00 -4.51 6.58
C TRP A 285 18.74 -5.24 7.91
N ALA A 286 17.94 -4.64 8.80
CA ALA A 286 17.56 -5.25 10.08
C ALA A 286 16.80 -6.57 9.86
N LEU A 287 15.82 -6.59 8.95
CA LEU A 287 15.06 -7.80 8.60
C LEU A 287 15.98 -8.89 8.02
N LEU A 288 16.89 -8.53 7.12
CA LEU A 288 17.85 -9.49 6.57
C LEU A 288 18.74 -10.10 7.67
N ARG A 289 19.21 -9.26 8.60
CA ARG A 289 20.02 -9.70 9.73
C ARG A 289 19.23 -10.60 10.69
N ASP A 290 17.98 -10.28 10.94
CA ASP A 290 17.10 -11.03 11.83
C ASP A 290 16.76 -12.41 11.24
N LEU A 291 16.37 -12.47 9.96
CA LEU A 291 16.11 -13.72 9.25
C LEU A 291 17.36 -14.62 9.21
N ARG A 292 18.56 -14.06 8.99
CA ARG A 292 19.80 -14.85 9.02
C ARG A 292 20.11 -15.47 10.38
N ARG A 293 19.53 -14.92 11.46
CA ARG A 293 19.69 -15.41 12.84
C ARG A 293 18.51 -16.25 13.30
N ASP A 294 17.54 -16.52 12.42
CA ASP A 294 16.37 -17.32 12.76
C ASP A 294 16.79 -18.76 13.12
N PRO A 295 16.30 -19.33 14.24
CA PRO A 295 16.66 -20.67 14.67
C PRO A 295 16.38 -21.77 13.63
N LEU A 296 15.34 -21.63 12.79
CA LEU A 296 15.05 -22.59 11.73
C LEU A 296 16.11 -22.52 10.63
N ILE A 297 16.55 -21.31 10.27
CA ILE A 297 17.61 -21.11 9.26
C ILE A 297 18.96 -21.63 9.79
N ILE A 298 19.31 -21.33 11.05
CA ILE A 298 20.54 -21.81 11.67
C ILE A 298 20.53 -23.34 11.77
N ARG A 299 19.43 -23.94 12.23
CA ARG A 299 19.30 -25.41 12.32
C ARG A 299 19.40 -26.07 10.95
N GLY A 300 18.80 -25.47 9.92
CA GLY A 300 18.90 -25.97 8.55
C GLY A 300 20.34 -26.01 8.05
N ARG A 301 21.08 -24.90 8.25
CA ARG A 301 22.49 -24.83 7.85
C ARG A 301 23.37 -25.83 8.61
N LEU A 302 23.19 -25.94 9.93
CA LEU A 302 23.93 -26.90 10.74
C LEU A 302 23.62 -28.36 10.35
N ALA A 303 22.38 -28.65 9.97
CA ALA A 303 22.00 -29.98 9.49
C ALA A 303 22.65 -30.31 8.15
N GLU A 304 22.72 -29.34 7.22
CA GLU A 304 23.40 -29.50 5.93
C GLU A 304 24.90 -29.73 6.11
N GLU A 305 25.57 -28.89 6.93
CA GLU A 305 26.99 -29.04 7.28
C GLU A 305 27.26 -30.39 7.96
N ALA A 306 26.40 -30.82 8.90
CA ALA A 306 26.55 -32.12 9.57
C ALA A 306 26.40 -33.32 8.62
N VAL A 307 25.52 -33.23 7.62
CA VAL A 307 25.37 -34.27 6.59
C VAL A 307 26.58 -34.29 5.66
N GLU A 308 27.07 -33.14 5.24
CA GLU A 308 28.28 -33.02 4.41
C GLU A 308 29.49 -33.62 5.13
N ASP A 309 29.73 -33.24 6.38
CA ASP A 309 30.82 -33.79 7.21
C ASP A 309 30.69 -35.32 7.38
N ALA A 310 29.47 -35.82 7.59
CA ALA A 310 29.22 -37.25 7.72
C ALA A 310 29.49 -38.01 6.41
N VAL A 311 29.17 -37.42 5.26
CA VAL A 311 29.46 -37.99 3.93
C VAL A 311 30.97 -38.04 3.68
N ILE A 312 31.69 -36.96 3.96
CA ILE A 312 33.16 -36.88 3.79
C ILE A 312 33.83 -37.93 4.70
N ALA A 313 33.49 -37.94 5.99
CA ALA A 313 34.06 -38.88 6.94
C ALA A 313 33.72 -40.35 6.60
N GLY A 314 32.50 -40.60 6.11
CA GLY A 314 32.08 -41.92 5.63
C GLY A 314 32.88 -42.38 4.42
N HIS A 315 33.10 -41.47 3.46
CA HIS A 315 33.89 -41.75 2.27
C HIS A 315 35.36 -42.05 2.61
N GLU A 316 35.99 -41.26 3.48
CA GLU A 316 37.38 -41.47 3.91
C GLU A 316 37.55 -42.79 4.67
N LYS A 317 36.61 -43.13 5.56
CA LYS A 317 36.74 -44.29 6.44
C LYS A 317 36.36 -45.62 5.78
N TYR A 318 35.39 -45.59 4.86
CA TYR A 318 34.81 -46.79 4.26
C TYR A 318 35.01 -46.87 2.75
N ALA A 319 35.89 -46.04 2.17
CA ALA A 319 36.22 -46.01 0.73
C ALA A 319 34.98 -45.91 -0.19
N GLY A 320 33.94 -45.22 0.29
CA GLY A 320 32.67 -45.03 -0.42
C GLY A 320 31.59 -46.10 -0.17
N ASP A 321 31.86 -47.15 0.62
CA ASP A 321 30.85 -48.16 0.99
C ASP A 321 30.25 -47.86 2.37
N PHE A 322 29.35 -46.87 2.42
CA PHE A 322 28.63 -46.48 3.64
C PHE A 322 27.19 -46.05 3.35
N GLU A 323 26.34 -46.07 4.37
CA GLU A 323 24.96 -45.58 4.31
C GLU A 323 24.66 -44.64 5.49
N ILE A 324 23.85 -43.60 5.24
CA ILE A 324 23.37 -42.69 6.28
C ILE A 324 22.06 -43.26 6.84
N ARG A 325 22.03 -43.56 8.14
CA ARG A 325 20.82 -43.96 8.84
C ARG A 325 20.26 -42.80 9.66
N ILE A 326 18.99 -42.47 9.44
CA ILE A 326 18.27 -41.46 10.21
C ILE A 326 17.49 -42.17 11.30
N GLY A 327 17.68 -41.78 12.56
CA GLY A 327 16.98 -42.32 13.73
C GLY A 327 16.50 -41.22 14.67
N PRO A 328 15.61 -41.54 15.63
CA PRO A 328 15.18 -40.59 16.65
C PRO A 328 16.40 -40.08 17.43
N ALA A 329 16.48 -38.76 17.63
CA ALA A 329 17.51 -38.16 18.44
C ALA A 329 17.41 -38.71 19.87
N GLN A 330 18.46 -39.39 20.34
CA GLN A 330 18.61 -39.66 21.78
C GLN A 330 19.00 -38.33 22.44
N ASP A 331 18.26 -37.90 23.45
CA ASP A 331 18.32 -36.56 24.07
C ASP A 331 19.71 -36.13 24.63
N GLU A 332 20.74 -36.98 24.57
CA GLU A 332 22.03 -36.74 25.23
C GLU A 332 23.07 -35.96 24.41
N ALA A 333 22.84 -35.71 23.11
CA ALA A 333 23.86 -35.13 22.22
C ALA A 333 23.45 -33.80 21.56
N ALA A 334 22.69 -32.94 22.24
CA ALA A 334 22.58 -31.53 21.85
C ALA A 334 23.92 -30.82 22.16
N GLY A 335 24.92 -31.05 21.30
CA GLY A 335 26.23 -30.43 21.37
C GLY A 335 26.10 -28.92 21.48
N LYS A 336 26.81 -28.34 22.46
CA LYS A 336 27.00 -26.88 22.55
C LYS A 336 27.41 -26.36 21.16
N PRO A 337 26.89 -25.21 20.71
CA PRO A 337 27.43 -24.56 19.54
C PRO A 337 28.93 -24.41 19.73
N ARG A 338 29.75 -24.83 18.75
CA ARG A 338 31.17 -24.47 18.74
C ARG A 338 31.24 -22.96 18.78
N ASP A 339 31.75 -22.43 19.89
CA ASP A 339 32.04 -21.02 20.05
C ASP A 339 33.30 -20.76 19.23
N ASP A 340 33.15 -20.33 17.97
CA ASP A 340 34.26 -19.88 17.12
C ASP A 340 34.80 -18.51 17.59
N ARG A 341 35.05 -18.39 18.89
CA ARG A 341 35.79 -17.31 19.54
C ARG A 341 37.22 -17.73 19.85
N ASP A 342 37.89 -18.35 18.88
CA ASP A 342 39.35 -18.33 18.77
C ASP A 342 39.79 -17.21 17.80
N GLY A 343 39.26 -16.01 18.05
CA GLY A 343 39.89 -14.76 17.65
C GLY A 343 40.53 -14.16 18.89
N LYS A 344 41.85 -14.35 19.04
CA LYS A 344 42.72 -13.70 20.04
C LYS A 344 42.17 -12.33 20.47
N ASP A 345 41.70 -12.23 21.71
CA ASP A 345 41.54 -10.96 22.41
C ASP A 345 42.77 -10.74 23.30
N PRO A 346 43.70 -9.83 22.95
CA PRO A 346 44.91 -9.60 23.74
C PRO A 346 44.59 -8.62 24.87
N GLY A 347 43.99 -9.09 25.99
CA GLY A 347 43.47 -8.10 26.94
C GLY A 347 43.21 -8.46 28.39
N THR A 348 43.39 -9.69 28.87
CA THR A 348 43.07 -10.01 30.28
C THR A 348 44.21 -10.71 31.01
N PRO A 349 44.80 -10.10 32.06
CA PRO A 349 45.85 -10.72 32.85
C PRO A 349 45.27 -11.78 33.80
N PRO A 350 46.06 -12.81 34.15
CA PRO A 350 45.61 -13.89 35.02
C PRO A 350 45.40 -13.40 36.46
N PRO A 351 44.48 -14.01 37.22
CA PRO A 351 44.29 -13.69 38.63
C PRO A 351 45.53 -14.10 39.44
N ALA A 352 45.96 -13.19 40.32
CA ALA A 352 47.06 -13.36 41.25
C ALA A 352 46.70 -14.37 42.38
N PRO A 353 47.69 -14.97 43.05
CA PRO A 353 47.62 -16.29 43.69
C PRO A 353 46.71 -16.39 44.92
#